data_AF-I9AAA0-F1
#
_entry.id   AF-I9AAA0-F1
#
_cell.length_a   1.000
_cell.length_b   1.000
_cell.length_c   1.000
_cell.angle_alpha   90.00
_cell.angle_beta   90.00
_cell.angle_gamma   90.00
#
_symmetry.space_group_name_H-M   'P 1'
#
loop_
_entity.id
_entity.type
_entity.pdbx_description
1 polymer ?
#
loop_
_entity_poly.entity_id
_entity_poly.type
_entity_poly.pdbx_seq_one_letter_code
_entity_poly.pdbx_strand_id
1 'polypeptide(L)'
;MRVTLLGTGSADGWPNPWCDCASCAWARDHEVRGQTAVLVDDALLIDCGPDVPRTAARLGVRLSGLRHLLISHAHPDHLGPESLMWRSWSSAAGRPLDVVGPPAALAVCREFLTRWEGADPTREGSALRFVPATAGDGSPDGDPLCLGADDAEYLVRPLAARHGDASIGPAVLYDVTAPDGGRLLYGCDTAAPLPASTLAAVTGRAYDVVLLEENNGDRPGFGEHLGLDSFAELVAELRRRDAVVDGTRVLAVHLSHRNPPGDELARRLALLGAQAPPDGAVLDLTPRAPLPPVRSPAPTARLASPAAPLPSPPSTAPPPPYRVLITGGARSGKSAEAERRLLAEPAVVYVATSAPPDPTDAEWSARIAAHRERRPAAWTTVETLDLVPLLRSPGPPLLVDGIGLWVAALLDDPAELASRASELVEAWRHTARRVVAVTDEVGSGVVPETAAGRRFRDALGLLNAELAAASDEVWQVVAGTAVRLRPRDADAAVHPSKFVHPSKSVHPSKS
;
A
#
# COMPACT_ATOMS: atom_id res chain seq x y z
N MET A 1 10.33 17.46 -5.96
CA MET A 1 10.31 16.24 -6.76
C MET A 1 8.89 16.05 -7.27
N ARG A 2 8.71 15.95 -8.58
CA ARG A 2 7.43 15.67 -9.23
C ARG A 2 7.42 14.22 -9.70
N VAL A 3 6.43 13.44 -9.28
CA VAL A 3 6.30 12.03 -9.63
C VAL A 3 5.01 11.82 -10.42
N THR A 4 5.12 11.33 -11.65
CA THR A 4 3.98 10.98 -12.51
C THR A 4 3.92 9.46 -12.66
N LEU A 5 2.79 8.87 -12.31
CA LEU A 5 2.57 7.43 -12.49
C LEU A 5 2.10 7.18 -13.92
N LEU A 6 2.97 6.64 -14.78
CA LEU A 6 2.61 6.33 -16.16
C LEU A 6 1.86 5.01 -16.29
N GLY A 7 2.05 4.11 -15.34
CA GLY A 7 1.25 2.91 -15.17
C GLY A 7 1.38 2.39 -13.74
N THR A 8 0.37 1.67 -13.28
CA THR A 8 0.25 1.19 -11.90
C THR A 8 -0.25 -0.25 -11.79
N GLY A 9 -0.50 -0.89 -12.92
CA GLY A 9 -0.94 -2.27 -13.04
C GLY A 9 0.22 -3.25 -13.15
N SER A 10 -0.09 -4.53 -12.98
CA SER A 10 0.84 -5.64 -13.19
C SER A 10 1.19 -5.87 -14.66
N ALA A 11 2.02 -6.87 -14.94
CA ALA A 11 2.46 -7.27 -16.28
C ALA A 11 1.36 -7.32 -17.36
N ASP A 12 0.20 -7.84 -17.00
CA ASP A 12 -0.99 -8.04 -17.82
C ASP A 12 -2.01 -6.89 -17.73
N GLY A 13 -1.68 -5.85 -16.96
CA GLY A 13 -2.54 -4.74 -16.62
C GLY A 13 -3.71 -5.13 -15.71
N TRP A 14 -4.53 -4.13 -15.38
CA TRP A 14 -5.79 -4.35 -14.68
C TRP A 14 -6.85 -3.40 -15.26
N PRO A 15 -7.88 -3.90 -15.98
CA PRO A 15 -8.25 -5.31 -16.18
C PRO A 15 -7.32 -6.11 -17.08
N ASN A 16 -7.14 -7.41 -16.75
CA ASN A 16 -6.57 -8.38 -17.69
C ASN A 16 -7.57 -8.61 -18.85
N PRO A 17 -7.14 -8.49 -20.12
CA PRO A 17 -8.04 -8.53 -21.28
C PRO A 17 -8.72 -9.88 -21.53
N TRP A 18 -8.23 -10.96 -20.91
CA TRP A 18 -8.75 -12.32 -21.04
C TRP A 18 -9.48 -12.83 -19.79
N CYS A 19 -9.74 -11.98 -18.79
CA CYS A 19 -10.31 -12.41 -17.51
C CYS A 19 -11.66 -11.75 -17.22
N ASP A 20 -12.67 -12.55 -16.84
CA ASP A 20 -14.01 -12.07 -16.46
C ASP A 20 -14.29 -12.13 -14.95
N CYS A 21 -13.26 -12.19 -14.10
CA CYS A 21 -13.48 -12.16 -12.66
C CYS A 21 -14.10 -10.82 -12.21
N ALA A 22 -14.73 -10.80 -11.02
CA ALA A 22 -15.38 -9.60 -10.49
C ALA A 22 -14.46 -8.36 -10.45
N SER A 23 -13.17 -8.56 -10.19
CA SER A 23 -12.15 -7.49 -10.22
C SER A 23 -11.92 -6.90 -11.61
N CYS A 24 -11.79 -7.74 -12.64
CA CYS A 24 -11.69 -7.27 -14.03
C CYS A 24 -13.00 -6.67 -14.53
N ALA A 25 -14.13 -7.27 -14.19
CA ALA A 25 -15.44 -6.76 -14.59
C ALA A 25 -15.67 -5.35 -14.03
N TRP A 26 -15.36 -5.14 -12.75
CA TRP A 26 -15.41 -3.82 -12.13
C TRP A 26 -14.43 -2.84 -12.79
N ALA A 27 -13.17 -3.23 -12.95
CA ALA A 27 -12.14 -2.36 -13.52
C ALA A 27 -12.50 -1.89 -14.94
N ARG A 28 -13.03 -2.76 -15.82
CA ARG A 28 -13.46 -2.36 -17.18
C ARG A 28 -14.40 -1.15 -17.21
N ASP A 29 -15.27 -1.02 -16.21
CA ASP A 29 -16.25 0.05 -16.14
C ASP A 29 -15.74 1.31 -15.39
N HIS A 30 -14.63 1.21 -14.65
CA HIS A 30 -14.21 2.24 -13.69
C HIS A 30 -12.75 2.68 -13.83
N GLU A 31 -11.83 1.78 -14.16
CA GLU A 31 -10.39 2.03 -14.14
C GLU A 31 -9.61 1.08 -15.07
N VAL A 32 -8.63 1.62 -15.80
CA VAL A 32 -7.66 0.82 -16.57
C VAL A 32 -6.27 1.22 -16.14
N ARG A 33 -5.48 0.23 -15.73
CA ARG A 33 -4.10 0.37 -15.28
C ARG A 33 -3.17 -0.40 -16.23
N GLY A 34 -2.20 0.30 -16.82
CA GLY A 34 -1.11 -0.24 -17.63
C GLY A 34 0.09 -0.66 -16.78
N GLN A 35 1.12 -1.20 -17.43
CA GLN A 35 2.32 -1.74 -16.81
C GLN A 35 3.04 -0.67 -15.98
N THR A 36 3.52 -1.08 -14.81
CA THR A 36 4.03 -0.14 -13.81
C THR A 36 5.24 0.63 -14.34
N ALA A 37 5.13 1.96 -14.31
CA ALA A 37 6.21 2.86 -14.71
C ALA A 37 6.05 4.24 -14.07
N VAL A 38 7.18 4.83 -13.68
CA VAL A 38 7.21 6.08 -12.90
C VAL A 38 8.14 7.10 -13.53
N LEU A 39 7.61 8.29 -13.83
CA LEU A 39 8.37 9.41 -14.36
C LEU A 39 8.64 10.45 -13.26
N VAL A 40 9.90 10.75 -13.02
CA VAL A 40 10.37 11.72 -12.03
C VAL A 40 10.92 12.96 -12.73
N ASP A 41 10.38 14.12 -12.36
CA ASP A 41 10.69 15.47 -12.88
C ASP A 41 10.76 15.57 -14.42
N ASP A 42 9.97 14.76 -15.13
CA ASP A 42 9.97 14.64 -16.59
C ASP A 42 11.34 14.27 -17.22
N ALA A 43 12.29 13.79 -16.40
CA ALA A 43 13.69 13.58 -16.77
C ALA A 43 14.20 12.16 -16.50
N LEU A 44 13.68 11.48 -15.47
CA LEU A 44 14.07 10.11 -15.10
C LEU A 44 12.84 9.19 -15.13
N LEU A 45 12.87 8.13 -15.93
CA LEU A 45 11.83 7.11 -16.02
C LEU A 45 12.34 5.83 -15.35
N ILE A 46 11.53 5.23 -14.49
CA ILE A 46 11.78 3.93 -13.89
C ILE A 46 10.81 2.93 -14.50
N ASP A 47 11.38 1.89 -15.11
CA ASP A 47 10.74 0.88 -15.96
C ASP A 47 10.04 1.46 -17.19
N CYS A 48 10.03 0.68 -18.27
CA CYS A 48 9.44 1.08 -19.54
C CYS A 48 8.99 -0.16 -20.33
N GLY A 49 7.91 -0.80 -19.88
CA GLY A 49 7.22 -1.84 -20.64
C GLY A 49 6.66 -1.36 -21.98
N PRO A 50 6.22 -2.29 -22.85
CA PRO A 50 5.69 -2.00 -24.18
C PRO A 50 4.49 -1.04 -24.18
N ASP A 51 3.70 -1.00 -23.12
CA ASP A 51 2.54 -0.11 -23.06
C ASP A 51 2.88 1.32 -22.61
N VAL A 52 4.01 1.51 -21.92
CA VAL A 52 4.35 2.76 -21.22
C VAL A 52 4.41 3.96 -22.18
N PRO A 53 5.07 3.89 -23.36
CA PRO A 53 5.04 5.00 -24.31
C PRO A 53 3.63 5.32 -24.83
N ARG A 54 2.76 4.31 -24.95
CA ARG A 54 1.38 4.48 -25.40
C ARG A 54 0.51 5.09 -24.30
N THR A 55 0.72 4.68 -23.05
CA THR A 55 0.04 5.28 -21.90
C THR A 55 0.46 6.72 -21.71
N ALA A 56 1.76 7.03 -21.81
CA ALA A 56 2.26 8.41 -21.81
C ALA A 56 1.59 9.27 -22.90
N ALA A 57 1.48 8.75 -24.13
CA ALA A 57 0.79 9.45 -25.22
C ALA A 57 -0.70 9.68 -24.94
N ARG A 58 -1.41 8.67 -24.40
CA ARG A 58 -2.84 8.78 -24.03
C ARG A 58 -3.06 9.80 -22.91
N LEU A 59 -2.13 9.90 -21.98
CA LEU A 59 -2.14 10.85 -20.86
C LEU A 59 -1.62 12.25 -21.24
N GLY A 60 -1.10 12.43 -22.47
CA GLY A 60 -0.50 13.69 -22.91
C GLY A 60 0.86 14.00 -22.27
N VAL A 61 1.51 13.01 -21.65
CA VAL A 61 2.82 13.14 -21.02
C VAL A 61 3.92 13.02 -22.07
N ARG A 62 4.87 13.95 -22.07
CA ARG A 62 5.95 14.01 -23.07
C ARG A 62 7.21 13.30 -22.58
N LEU A 63 7.54 12.18 -23.20
CA LEU A 63 8.81 11.48 -22.94
C LEU A 63 10.03 12.11 -23.64
N SER A 64 9.84 13.17 -24.45
CA SER A 64 10.94 13.89 -25.09
C SER A 64 11.86 14.61 -24.08
N GLY A 65 11.43 14.76 -22.83
CA GLY A 65 12.22 15.33 -21.73
C GLY A 65 13.25 14.35 -21.15
N LEU A 66 13.08 13.05 -21.39
CA LEU A 66 13.83 11.98 -20.75
C LEU A 66 15.35 12.10 -20.94
N ARG A 67 16.09 11.86 -19.86
CA ARG A 67 17.56 11.84 -19.77
C ARG A 67 18.09 10.54 -19.19
N HIS A 68 17.32 9.91 -18.31
CA HIS A 68 17.68 8.66 -17.67
C HIS A 68 16.50 7.68 -17.71
N LEU A 69 16.75 6.45 -18.15
CA LEU A 69 15.84 5.32 -18.06
C LEU A 69 16.48 4.30 -17.12
N LEU A 70 15.86 4.06 -15.96
CA LEU A 70 16.21 2.98 -15.05
C LEU A 70 15.35 1.76 -15.38
N ILE A 71 15.95 0.58 -15.47
CA ILE A 71 15.27 -0.70 -15.71
C ILE A 71 15.53 -1.60 -14.51
N SER A 72 14.48 -2.10 -13.86
CA SER A 72 14.57 -2.96 -12.69
C SER A 72 15.08 -4.36 -13.04
N HIS A 73 14.58 -4.96 -14.12
CA HIS A 73 14.96 -6.29 -14.59
C HIS A 73 14.47 -6.56 -16.02
N ALA A 74 14.69 -7.78 -16.53
CA ALA A 74 14.47 -8.14 -17.93
C ALA A 74 13.07 -8.72 -18.24
N HIS A 75 12.11 -8.70 -17.32
CA HIS A 75 10.75 -9.08 -17.67
C HIS A 75 10.15 -8.09 -18.69
N PRO A 76 9.32 -8.58 -19.62
CA PRO A 76 8.86 -7.81 -20.77
C PRO A 76 7.97 -6.62 -20.41
N ASP A 77 7.30 -6.65 -19.26
CA ASP A 77 6.45 -5.57 -18.77
C ASP A 77 7.22 -4.43 -18.09
N HIS A 78 8.50 -4.62 -17.79
CA HIS A 78 9.40 -3.57 -17.30
C HIS A 78 10.37 -3.11 -18.40
N LEU A 79 10.54 -3.93 -19.44
CA LEU A 79 11.55 -3.77 -20.47
C LEU A 79 10.97 -3.95 -21.88
N GLY A 80 10.58 -2.84 -22.50
CA GLY A 80 10.21 -2.75 -23.91
C GLY A 80 11.33 -2.14 -24.75
N PRO A 81 12.32 -2.92 -25.25
CA PRO A 81 13.45 -2.40 -26.02
C PRO A 81 13.03 -1.71 -27.33
N GLU A 82 11.86 -2.05 -27.87
CA GLU A 82 11.23 -1.35 -28.98
C GLU A 82 10.99 0.14 -28.71
N SER A 83 10.81 0.53 -27.44
CA SER A 83 10.65 1.93 -27.03
C SER A 83 11.91 2.76 -27.32
N LEU A 84 13.10 2.16 -27.17
CA LEU A 84 14.38 2.80 -27.48
C LEU A 84 14.55 3.01 -29.00
N MET A 85 14.08 2.06 -29.80
CA MET A 85 14.00 2.17 -31.25
C MET A 85 13.01 3.27 -31.67
N TRP A 86 11.80 3.32 -31.10
CA TRP A 86 10.85 4.41 -31.41
C TRP A 86 11.40 5.78 -31.06
N ARG A 87 12.17 5.87 -29.96
CA ARG A 87 12.87 7.09 -29.57
C ARG A 87 13.88 7.53 -30.63
N SER A 88 14.61 6.61 -31.26
CA SER A 88 15.61 6.96 -32.29
C SER A 88 14.99 7.58 -33.55
N TRP A 89 13.68 7.45 -33.74
CA TRP A 89 12.92 8.07 -34.83
C TRP A 89 12.31 9.44 -34.47
N SER A 90 12.64 9.98 -33.30
CA SER A 90 12.05 11.21 -32.78
C SER A 90 13.04 12.37 -32.74
N SER A 91 12.52 13.59 -32.49
CA SER A 91 13.36 14.77 -32.21
C SER A 91 14.20 14.64 -30.93
N ALA A 92 13.98 13.61 -30.10
CA ALA A 92 14.82 13.32 -28.94
C ALA A 92 16.08 12.51 -29.30
N ALA A 93 16.18 11.95 -30.51
CA ALA A 93 17.29 11.11 -30.94
C ALA A 93 18.66 11.82 -30.86
N GLY A 94 18.70 13.14 -31.04
CA GLY A 94 19.94 13.92 -30.95
C GLY A 94 20.43 14.20 -29.53
N ARG A 95 19.71 13.73 -28.49
CA ARG A 95 20.09 13.92 -27.09
C ARG A 95 20.53 12.58 -26.49
N PRO A 96 21.62 12.53 -25.69
CA PRO A 96 21.98 11.33 -24.96
C PRO A 96 20.85 10.88 -24.00
N LEU A 97 20.68 9.57 -23.88
CA LEU A 97 19.85 8.91 -22.88
C LEU A 97 20.69 7.86 -22.15
N ASP A 98 20.70 7.94 -20.83
CA ASP A 98 21.25 6.89 -19.99
C ASP A 98 20.25 5.75 -19.89
N VAL A 99 20.68 4.54 -20.21
CA VAL A 99 19.92 3.30 -20.04
C VAL A 99 20.61 2.51 -18.93
N VAL A 100 20.05 2.58 -17.74
CA VAL A 100 20.63 2.09 -16.50
C VAL A 100 19.88 0.83 -16.07
N GLY A 101 20.58 -0.25 -15.70
CA GLY A 101 19.91 -1.46 -15.24
C GLY A 101 20.84 -2.66 -15.09
N PRO A 102 20.33 -3.80 -14.62
CA PRO A 102 21.09 -5.04 -14.51
C PRO A 102 21.68 -5.48 -15.85
N PRO A 103 22.89 -6.06 -15.89
CA PRO A 103 23.53 -6.49 -17.13
C PRO A 103 22.66 -7.36 -18.03
N ALA A 104 21.80 -8.22 -17.46
CA ALA A 104 20.86 -9.06 -18.21
C ALA A 104 19.82 -8.22 -18.98
N ALA A 105 19.23 -7.21 -18.34
CA ALA A 105 18.27 -6.30 -18.99
C ALA A 105 18.94 -5.45 -20.08
N LEU A 106 20.16 -4.96 -19.82
CA LEU A 106 20.92 -4.20 -20.81
C LEU A 106 21.32 -5.06 -22.02
N ALA A 107 21.63 -6.34 -21.82
CA ALA A 107 21.91 -7.28 -22.89
C ALA A 107 20.70 -7.45 -23.82
N VAL A 108 19.50 -7.62 -23.27
CA VAL A 108 18.25 -7.71 -24.05
C VAL A 108 18.06 -6.47 -24.92
N CYS A 109 18.25 -5.26 -24.37
CA CYS A 109 18.20 -4.02 -25.16
C CYS A 109 19.22 -4.00 -26.29
N ARG A 110 20.48 -4.35 -25.99
CA ARG A 110 21.57 -4.31 -26.96
C ARG A 110 21.36 -5.30 -28.09
N GLU A 111 20.94 -6.51 -27.78
CA GLU A 111 20.67 -7.56 -28.77
C GLU A 111 19.52 -7.16 -29.70
N PHE A 112 18.41 -6.66 -29.14
CA PHE A 112 17.27 -6.18 -29.92
C PHE A 112 17.69 -5.04 -30.86
N LEU A 113 18.35 -4.01 -30.33
CA LEU A 113 18.77 -2.85 -31.11
C LEU A 113 19.83 -3.20 -32.15
N THR A 114 20.79 -4.07 -31.83
CA THR A 114 21.80 -4.53 -32.81
C THR A 114 21.14 -5.24 -33.97
N ARG A 115 20.18 -6.14 -33.69
CA ARG A 115 19.43 -6.85 -34.72
C ARG A 115 18.61 -5.90 -35.59
N TRP A 116 18.05 -4.85 -34.99
CA TRP A 116 17.14 -3.93 -35.69
C TRP A 116 17.89 -2.84 -36.45
N GLU A 117 18.80 -2.12 -35.79
CA GLU A 117 19.56 -0.99 -36.35
C GLU A 117 20.75 -1.46 -37.22
N GLY A 118 21.14 -2.73 -37.12
CA GLY A 118 22.28 -3.29 -37.85
C GLY A 118 23.64 -2.79 -37.37
N ALA A 119 23.69 -2.15 -36.19
CA ALA A 119 24.89 -1.60 -35.58
C ALA A 119 24.84 -1.77 -34.05
N ASP A 120 26.01 -1.90 -33.41
CA ASP A 120 26.09 -1.96 -31.96
C ASP A 120 25.63 -0.61 -31.35
N PRO A 121 24.61 -0.59 -30.47
CA PRO A 121 24.13 0.65 -29.85
C PRO A 121 25.10 1.24 -28.82
N THR A 122 26.26 0.60 -28.58
CA THR A 122 27.37 1.11 -27.75
C THR A 122 28.48 1.79 -28.55
N ARG A 123 28.35 1.86 -29.88
CA ARG A 123 29.32 2.54 -30.75
C ARG A 123 29.51 4.01 -30.40
N GLU A 124 30.69 4.55 -30.71
CA GLU A 124 30.96 5.98 -30.58
C GLU A 124 29.94 6.82 -31.37
N GLY A 125 29.46 7.90 -30.75
CA GLY A 125 28.39 8.74 -31.29
C GLY A 125 26.98 8.19 -31.15
N SER A 126 26.79 7.05 -30.46
CA SER A 126 25.45 6.58 -30.06
C SER A 126 24.77 7.59 -29.13
N ALA A 127 23.46 7.77 -29.31
CA ALA A 127 22.63 8.57 -28.41
C ALA A 127 22.19 7.80 -27.15
N LEU A 128 22.59 6.53 -27.01
CA LEU A 128 22.30 5.69 -25.86
C LEU A 128 23.60 5.41 -25.09
N ARG A 129 23.59 5.64 -23.78
CA ARG A 129 24.68 5.28 -22.87
C ARG A 129 24.19 4.20 -21.92
N PHE A 130 24.69 2.98 -22.09
CA PHE A 130 24.34 1.85 -21.23
C PHE A 130 25.17 1.89 -19.95
N VAL A 131 24.51 1.90 -18.80
CA VAL A 131 25.15 2.00 -17.48
C VAL A 131 24.73 0.80 -16.62
N PRO A 132 25.64 -0.16 -16.37
CA PRO A 132 25.34 -1.31 -15.52
C PRO A 132 24.96 -0.88 -14.10
N ALA A 133 23.88 -1.43 -13.58
CA ALA A 133 23.38 -1.22 -12.24
C ALA A 133 23.10 -2.57 -11.58
N THR A 134 23.90 -2.93 -10.59
CA THR A 134 23.73 -4.15 -9.79
C THR A 134 23.57 -3.78 -8.33
N ALA A 135 22.75 -4.53 -7.60
CA ALA A 135 22.63 -4.34 -6.17
C ALA A 135 24.00 -4.46 -5.48
N GLY A 136 24.33 -3.49 -4.62
CA GLY A 136 25.51 -3.55 -3.76
C GLY A 136 25.37 -4.58 -2.64
N ASP A 137 26.41 -4.71 -1.83
CA ASP A 137 26.44 -5.57 -0.63
C ASP A 137 25.54 -5.07 0.52
N GLY A 138 24.88 -3.93 0.34
CA GLY A 138 24.02 -3.28 1.34
C GLY A 138 24.75 -2.29 2.23
N SER A 139 26.03 -2.01 1.98
CA SER A 139 26.74 -0.94 2.68
C SER A 139 26.09 0.42 2.37
N PRO A 140 25.68 1.20 3.40
CA PRO A 140 25.19 2.56 3.22
C PRO A 140 26.26 3.51 2.63
N ASP A 141 27.53 3.10 2.69
CA ASP A 141 28.70 3.80 2.15
C ASP A 141 29.02 3.42 0.69
N GLY A 142 28.21 2.56 0.05
CA GLY A 142 28.29 2.36 -1.39
C GLY A 142 27.96 3.65 -2.14
N ASP A 143 28.91 4.09 -2.97
CA ASP A 143 28.74 5.31 -3.77
C ASP A 143 27.53 5.15 -4.71
N PRO A 144 26.53 6.04 -4.63
CA PRO A 144 25.41 6.01 -5.56
C PRO A 144 25.89 6.28 -7.00
N LEU A 145 25.15 5.76 -7.97
CA LEU A 145 25.30 6.18 -9.36
C LEU A 145 24.86 7.65 -9.46
N CYS A 146 25.78 8.51 -9.90
CA CYS A 146 25.49 9.91 -10.16
C CYS A 146 25.06 10.04 -11.63
N LEU A 147 23.78 10.33 -11.86
CA LEU A 147 23.20 10.48 -13.19
C LEU A 147 22.92 11.96 -13.47
N GLY A 148 23.59 12.50 -14.49
CA GLY A 148 23.59 13.93 -14.82
C GLY A 148 25.00 14.47 -14.98
N ALA A 149 25.13 15.77 -15.25
CA ALA A 149 26.38 16.53 -15.17
C ALA A 149 26.06 17.93 -14.60
N ASP A 150 26.92 18.46 -13.74
CA ASP A 150 26.91 19.82 -13.15
C ASP A 150 25.59 20.23 -12.45
N ASP A 151 25.58 20.13 -11.11
CA ASP A 151 24.62 20.70 -10.14
C ASP A 151 23.15 20.22 -10.16
N ALA A 152 22.77 19.30 -11.07
CA ALA A 152 21.41 18.72 -11.14
C ALA A 152 21.42 17.19 -11.23
N GLU A 153 22.12 16.54 -10.29
CA GLU A 153 22.37 15.10 -10.32
C GLU A 153 21.31 14.28 -9.58
N TYR A 154 20.84 13.21 -10.21
CA TYR A 154 20.14 12.14 -9.50
C TYR A 154 21.17 11.21 -8.86
N LEU A 155 20.98 10.91 -7.58
CA LEU A 155 21.73 9.84 -6.91
C LEU A 155 20.87 8.58 -6.91
N VAL A 156 21.33 7.53 -7.60
CA VAL A 156 20.60 6.29 -7.77
C VAL A 156 21.37 5.13 -7.14
N ARG A 157 20.73 4.42 -6.22
CA ARG A 157 21.26 3.19 -5.62
C ARG A 157 20.39 2.01 -6.04
N PRO A 158 20.93 1.07 -6.83
CA PRO A 158 20.29 -0.23 -7.06
C PRO A 158 20.32 -1.04 -5.76
N LEU A 159 19.17 -1.56 -5.34
CA LEU A 159 19.03 -2.41 -4.15
C LEU A 159 18.60 -3.81 -4.58
N ALA A 160 18.94 -4.84 -3.80
CA ALA A 160 18.58 -6.21 -4.14
C ALA A 160 17.06 -6.41 -4.01
N ALA A 161 16.42 -6.94 -5.05
CA ALA A 161 15.06 -7.44 -4.95
C ALA A 161 15.09 -8.93 -4.54
N ARG A 162 14.04 -9.39 -3.85
CA ARG A 162 13.69 -10.81 -3.83
C ARG A 162 12.82 -11.11 -5.06
N HIS A 163 13.48 -11.13 -6.22
CA HIS A 163 12.95 -11.47 -7.53
C HIS A 163 14.12 -11.68 -8.50
N GLY A 164 13.96 -12.56 -9.48
CA GLY A 164 15.00 -12.88 -10.44
C GLY A 164 15.23 -14.38 -10.62
N ASP A 165 15.60 -14.76 -11.83
CA ASP A 165 15.94 -16.14 -12.17
C ASP A 165 17.00 -16.20 -13.29
N ALA A 166 17.29 -17.40 -13.80
CA ALA A 166 18.26 -17.59 -14.87
C ALA A 166 17.86 -16.93 -16.22
N SER A 167 16.57 -16.66 -16.43
CA SER A 167 16.04 -16.06 -17.65
C SER A 167 16.12 -14.54 -17.65
N ILE A 168 15.95 -13.90 -16.48
CA ILE A 168 15.95 -12.43 -16.36
C ILE A 168 17.16 -11.85 -15.61
N GLY A 169 17.97 -12.69 -14.98
CA GLY A 169 19.06 -12.27 -14.10
C GLY A 169 18.54 -11.70 -12.76
N PRO A 170 19.44 -11.12 -11.95
CA PRO A 170 19.04 -10.51 -10.68
C PRO A 170 18.21 -9.24 -10.93
N ALA A 171 17.06 -9.14 -10.28
CA ALA A 171 16.27 -7.91 -10.28
C ALA A 171 16.78 -6.93 -9.21
N VAL A 172 16.56 -5.63 -9.48
CA VAL A 172 16.89 -4.56 -8.53
C VAL A 172 15.69 -3.65 -8.26
N LEU A 173 15.67 -3.12 -7.04
CA LEU A 173 14.84 -1.99 -6.63
C LEU A 173 15.68 -0.71 -6.76
N TYR A 174 15.03 0.46 -6.75
CA TYR A 174 15.75 1.73 -6.84
C TYR A 174 15.47 2.66 -5.66
N ASP A 175 16.55 3.11 -5.05
CA ASP A 175 16.56 4.25 -4.14
C ASP A 175 17.10 5.46 -4.90
N VAL A 176 16.25 6.46 -5.07
CA VAL A 176 16.52 7.65 -5.88
C VAL A 176 16.47 8.87 -4.99
N THR A 177 17.53 9.69 -5.03
CA THR A 177 17.51 11.06 -4.52
C THR A 177 17.52 12.01 -5.72
N ALA A 178 16.46 12.79 -5.86
CA ALA A 178 16.30 13.80 -6.91
C ALA A 178 17.20 15.03 -6.63
N PRO A 179 17.47 15.87 -7.65
CA PRO A 179 18.31 17.06 -7.50
C PRO A 179 17.85 18.05 -6.42
N ASP A 180 16.55 18.11 -6.13
CA ASP A 180 16.01 18.97 -5.07
C ASP A 180 16.07 18.33 -3.67
N GLY A 181 16.70 17.17 -3.55
CA GLY A 181 16.85 16.39 -2.32
C GLY A 181 15.70 15.44 -2.02
N GLY A 182 14.65 15.43 -2.86
CA GLY A 182 13.51 14.52 -2.70
C GLY A 182 13.93 13.05 -2.82
N ARG A 183 13.37 12.19 -1.98
CA ARG A 183 13.75 10.77 -1.88
C ARG A 183 12.60 9.84 -2.25
N LEU A 184 12.87 8.93 -3.18
CA LEU A 184 11.94 7.95 -3.69
C LEU A 184 12.53 6.53 -3.51
N LEU A 185 11.71 5.62 -2.98
CA LEU A 185 11.97 4.19 -3.05
C LEU A 185 11.01 3.58 -4.08
N TYR A 186 11.55 2.90 -5.09
CA TYR A 186 10.83 2.11 -6.08
C TYR A 186 11.05 0.63 -5.78
N GLY A 187 10.06 0.02 -5.11
CA GLY A 187 10.05 -1.38 -4.67
C GLY A 187 9.06 -2.23 -5.47
N CYS A 188 9.22 -2.28 -6.80
CA CYS A 188 8.40 -3.12 -7.67
C CYS A 188 9.04 -4.51 -7.85
N ASP A 189 8.23 -5.55 -8.06
CA ASP A 189 8.66 -6.93 -8.28
C ASP A 189 9.57 -7.48 -7.18
N THR A 190 8.96 -7.74 -6.04
CA THR A 190 9.66 -8.24 -4.87
C THR A 190 8.75 -8.96 -3.88
N ALA A 191 9.33 -9.79 -3.02
CA ALA A 191 8.61 -10.45 -1.94
C ALA A 191 9.16 -10.12 -0.54
N ALA A 192 8.29 -10.27 0.47
CA ALA A 192 8.65 -10.13 1.87
C ALA A 192 9.26 -11.45 2.41
N PRO A 193 10.28 -11.39 3.28
CA PRO A 193 11.03 -10.20 3.64
C PRO A 193 12.00 -9.77 2.52
N LEU A 194 12.23 -8.45 2.40
CA LEU A 194 13.28 -7.92 1.52
C LEU A 194 14.66 -8.48 1.92
N PRO A 195 15.63 -8.54 0.98
CA PRO A 195 16.99 -8.93 1.29
C PRO A 195 17.60 -8.09 2.42
N ALA A 196 18.43 -8.70 3.26
CA ALA A 196 19.04 -8.03 4.42
C ALA A 196 19.88 -6.80 4.03
N SER A 197 20.58 -6.87 2.89
CA SER A 197 21.33 -5.75 2.32
C SER A 197 20.44 -4.57 1.95
N THR A 198 19.27 -4.85 1.35
CA THR A 198 18.25 -3.85 1.02
C THR A 198 17.69 -3.21 2.29
N LEU A 199 17.34 -4.03 3.29
CA LEU A 199 16.85 -3.54 4.58
C LEU A 199 17.87 -2.66 5.30
N ALA A 200 19.16 -2.97 5.22
CA ALA A 200 20.22 -2.13 5.75
C ALA A 200 20.29 -0.78 5.00
N ALA A 201 20.28 -0.80 3.66
CA ALA A 201 20.41 0.39 2.83
C ALA A 201 19.23 1.39 2.96
N VAL A 202 18.02 0.90 3.21
CA VAL A 202 16.82 1.76 3.38
C VAL A 202 16.68 2.33 4.79
N THR A 203 17.44 1.83 5.78
CA THR A 203 17.31 2.25 7.17
C THR A 203 17.66 3.73 7.34
N GLY A 204 16.79 4.49 8.01
CA GLY A 204 16.95 5.93 8.28
C GLY A 204 16.83 6.82 7.05
N ARG A 205 16.42 6.29 5.88
CA ARG A 205 16.35 7.06 4.64
C ARG A 205 15.21 8.07 4.62
N ALA A 206 14.16 7.86 5.41
CA ALA A 206 13.02 8.76 5.54
C ALA A 206 12.49 9.26 4.18
N TYR A 207 12.05 8.34 3.32
CA TYR A 207 11.62 8.66 1.96
C TYR A 207 10.44 9.64 1.94
N ASP A 208 10.38 10.52 0.92
CA ASP A 208 9.21 11.36 0.68
C ASP A 208 8.08 10.54 0.03
N VAL A 209 8.45 9.59 -0.82
CA VAL A 209 7.53 8.66 -1.48
C VAL A 209 8.13 7.27 -1.54
N VAL A 210 7.29 6.27 -1.30
CA VAL A 210 7.63 4.86 -1.45
C VAL A 210 6.58 4.25 -2.36
N LEU A 211 7.01 3.73 -3.50
CA LEU A 211 6.19 2.89 -4.36
C LEU A 211 6.53 1.43 -4.07
N LEU A 212 5.55 0.63 -3.67
CA LEU A 212 5.72 -0.80 -3.41
C LEU A 212 4.74 -1.59 -4.26
N GLU A 213 5.19 -2.71 -4.80
CA GLU A 213 4.28 -3.62 -5.47
C GLU A 213 3.21 -4.17 -4.51
N GLU A 214 2.01 -4.41 -5.03
CA GLU A 214 0.96 -5.16 -4.36
C GLU A 214 0.20 -5.98 -5.42
N ASN A 215 0.85 -7.01 -5.93
CA ASN A 215 0.32 -7.75 -7.07
C ASN A 215 -0.78 -8.74 -6.66
N ASN A 216 -0.53 -9.53 -5.62
CA ASN A 216 -1.29 -10.74 -5.33
C ASN A 216 -2.65 -10.49 -4.67
N GLY A 217 -2.89 -9.29 -4.13
CA GLY A 217 -4.16 -8.95 -3.49
C GLY A 217 -4.54 -9.95 -2.41
N ASP A 218 -5.75 -10.52 -2.56
CA ASP A 218 -6.33 -11.52 -1.64
C ASP A 218 -5.97 -12.97 -1.97
N ARG A 219 -5.32 -13.20 -3.11
CA ARG A 219 -5.14 -14.56 -3.64
C ARG A 219 -3.69 -15.00 -3.44
N PRO A 220 -3.42 -16.18 -2.83
CA PRO A 220 -2.07 -16.69 -2.73
C PRO A 220 -1.38 -16.70 -4.10
N GLY A 221 -0.14 -16.23 -4.09
CA GLY A 221 0.54 -15.71 -5.26
C GLY A 221 1.07 -16.74 -6.24
N PHE A 222 1.21 -16.29 -7.49
CA PHE A 222 2.15 -16.86 -8.45
C PHE A 222 3.48 -16.11 -8.25
N GLY A 223 4.59 -16.83 -8.08
CA GLY A 223 5.92 -16.21 -7.97
C GLY A 223 6.19 -15.41 -6.68
N GLU A 224 7.29 -14.65 -6.70
CA GLU A 224 7.80 -13.85 -5.58
C GLU A 224 7.19 -12.44 -5.58
N HIS A 225 5.91 -12.31 -5.20
CA HIS A 225 5.19 -11.04 -5.14
C HIS A 225 4.44 -10.81 -3.82
N LEU A 226 4.17 -9.55 -3.48
CA LEU A 226 3.40 -9.15 -2.30
C LEU A 226 1.90 -9.33 -2.52
N GLY A 227 1.20 -9.78 -1.49
CA GLY A 227 -0.25 -9.61 -1.34
C GLY A 227 -0.54 -8.62 -0.22
N LEU A 228 -1.80 -8.33 0.08
CA LEU A 228 -2.16 -7.28 1.05
C LEU A 228 -1.54 -7.47 2.44
N ASP A 229 -1.46 -8.70 2.94
CA ASP A 229 -0.89 -8.99 4.26
C ASP A 229 0.64 -8.81 4.26
N SER A 230 1.35 -9.37 3.27
CA SER A 230 2.81 -9.22 3.18
C SER A 230 3.24 -7.80 2.79
N PHE A 231 2.40 -7.07 2.05
CA PHE A 231 2.54 -5.64 1.82
C PHE A 231 2.46 -4.87 3.14
N ALA A 232 1.46 -5.16 3.98
CA ALA A 232 1.32 -4.53 5.28
C ALA A 232 2.52 -4.79 6.20
N GLU A 233 3.00 -6.04 6.23
CA GLU A 233 4.19 -6.43 6.99
C GLU A 233 5.44 -5.67 6.52
N LEU A 234 5.60 -5.51 5.19
CA LEU A 234 6.72 -4.76 4.64
C LEU A 234 6.63 -3.27 4.98
N VAL A 235 5.44 -2.66 4.91
CA VAL A 235 5.24 -1.27 5.35
C VAL A 235 5.57 -1.12 6.84
N ALA A 236 5.16 -2.07 7.69
CA ALA A 236 5.53 -2.07 9.11
C ALA A 236 7.04 -2.17 9.33
N GLU A 237 7.74 -3.00 8.55
CA GLU A 237 9.20 -3.13 8.62
C GLU A 237 9.91 -1.84 8.18
N LEU A 238 9.45 -1.21 7.10
CA LEU A 238 9.99 0.07 6.64
C LEU A 238 9.75 1.19 7.67
N ARG A 239 8.63 1.17 8.40
CA ARG A 239 8.38 2.07 9.53
C ARG A 239 9.32 1.83 10.69
N ARG A 240 9.54 0.56 11.08
CA ARG A 240 10.50 0.18 12.14
C ARG A 240 11.93 0.66 11.84
N ARG A 241 12.26 0.83 10.57
CA ARG A 241 13.58 1.25 10.10
C ARG A 241 13.69 2.74 9.79
N ASP A 242 12.67 3.54 10.10
CA ASP A 242 12.63 4.96 9.75
C ASP A 242 12.81 5.23 8.22
N ALA A 243 12.48 4.23 7.39
CA ALA A 243 12.45 4.39 5.94
C ALA A 243 11.12 5.03 5.51
N VAL A 244 10.02 4.63 6.15
CA VAL A 244 8.69 5.26 6.06
C VAL A 244 8.44 6.01 7.36
N VAL A 245 8.25 7.32 7.27
CA VAL A 245 8.04 8.21 8.42
C VAL A 245 6.78 9.06 8.23
N ASP A 246 6.39 9.83 9.25
CA ASP A 246 5.21 10.70 9.19
C ASP A 246 5.28 11.68 8.02
N GLY A 247 4.32 11.58 7.10
CA GLY A 247 4.24 12.36 5.85
C GLY A 247 4.77 11.63 4.61
N THR A 248 5.34 10.43 4.75
CA THR A 248 5.83 9.64 3.61
C THR A 248 4.62 9.17 2.82
N ARG A 249 4.65 9.39 1.51
CA ARG A 249 3.61 8.94 0.59
C ARG A 249 3.86 7.47 0.21
N VAL A 250 3.14 6.53 0.82
CA VAL A 250 3.21 5.12 0.43
C VAL A 250 2.18 4.83 -0.67
N LEU A 251 2.64 4.36 -1.83
CA LEU A 251 1.83 4.08 -3.01
C LEU A 251 1.95 2.59 -3.35
N ALA A 252 0.81 1.89 -3.41
CA ALA A 252 0.73 0.56 -3.97
C ALA A 252 0.70 0.66 -5.50
N VAL A 253 1.58 -0.08 -6.16
CA VAL A 253 1.70 -0.18 -7.62
C VAL A 253 1.76 -1.65 -8.03
N HIS A 254 1.92 -1.94 -9.33
CA HIS A 254 1.95 -3.31 -9.84
C HIS A 254 0.70 -4.12 -9.49
N LEU A 255 -0.44 -3.45 -9.47
CA LEU A 255 -1.73 -3.98 -9.03
C LEU A 255 -2.33 -4.90 -10.10
N SER A 256 -2.65 -6.13 -9.73
CA SER A 256 -3.31 -7.07 -10.64
C SER A 256 -4.79 -7.23 -10.35
N HIS A 257 -5.49 -7.92 -11.26
CA HIS A 257 -6.88 -8.35 -11.05
C HIS A 257 -7.12 -9.36 -9.90
N ARG A 258 -6.08 -9.71 -9.14
CA ARG A 258 -6.19 -10.46 -7.89
C ARG A 258 -6.63 -9.58 -6.73
N ASN A 259 -6.54 -8.27 -6.90
CA ASN A 259 -7.05 -7.30 -5.95
C ASN A 259 -8.59 -7.25 -5.90
N PRO A 260 -9.16 -6.94 -4.72
CA PRO A 260 -10.60 -6.88 -4.56
C PRO A 260 -11.20 -5.75 -5.43
N PRO A 261 -12.39 -5.97 -6.01
CA PRO A 261 -13.09 -4.94 -6.79
C PRO A 261 -13.58 -3.79 -5.90
N GLY A 262 -13.98 -2.69 -6.52
CA GLY A 262 -14.66 -1.60 -5.84
C GLY A 262 -13.73 -0.73 -5.01
N ASP A 263 -14.29 -0.14 -3.97
CA ASP A 263 -13.57 0.68 -3.00
C ASP A 263 -12.77 -0.14 -1.98
N GLU A 264 -12.90 -1.48 -1.99
CA GLU A 264 -12.31 -2.34 -0.97
C GLU A 264 -10.78 -2.30 -0.97
N LEU A 265 -10.12 -2.27 -2.15
CA LEU A 265 -8.67 -2.12 -2.23
C LEU A 265 -8.24 -0.79 -1.61
N ALA A 266 -8.85 0.31 -2.03
CA ALA A 266 -8.54 1.64 -1.53
C ALA A 266 -8.77 1.74 -0.02
N ARG A 267 -9.87 1.17 0.48
CA ARG A 267 -10.19 1.11 1.91
C ARG A 267 -9.10 0.37 2.68
N ARG A 268 -8.69 -0.82 2.21
CA ARG A 268 -7.67 -1.63 2.88
C ARG A 268 -6.30 -0.95 2.86
N LEU A 269 -5.85 -0.43 1.73
CA LEU A 269 -4.60 0.32 1.64
C LEU A 269 -4.60 1.54 2.57
N ALA A 270 -5.73 2.24 2.69
CA ALA A 270 -5.86 3.38 3.60
C ALA A 270 -5.67 2.98 5.08
N LEU A 271 -6.11 1.77 5.49
CA LEU A 271 -5.83 1.24 6.84
C LEU A 271 -4.33 1.05 7.09
N LEU A 272 -3.56 0.77 6.03
CA LEU A 272 -2.12 0.57 6.07
C LEU A 272 -1.34 1.89 5.95
N GLY A 273 -2.02 3.02 5.74
CA GLY A 273 -1.40 4.31 5.43
C GLY A 273 -0.84 4.39 4.00
N ALA A 274 -1.37 3.58 3.08
CA ALA A 274 -1.01 3.53 1.67
C ALA A 274 -2.17 3.95 0.77
N GLN A 275 -1.89 4.19 -0.51
CA GLN A 275 -2.88 4.56 -1.53
C GLN A 275 -2.59 3.83 -2.84
N ALA A 276 -3.59 3.65 -3.69
CA ALA A 276 -3.45 3.12 -5.06
C ALA A 276 -3.88 4.18 -6.08
N PRO A 277 -3.09 5.23 -6.33
CA PRO A 277 -3.47 6.26 -7.29
C PRO A 277 -3.60 5.66 -8.71
N PRO A 278 -4.47 6.22 -9.57
CA PRO A 278 -4.64 5.74 -10.94
C PRO A 278 -3.43 6.10 -11.82
N ASP A 279 -3.39 5.51 -13.02
CA ASP A 279 -2.50 5.96 -14.09
C ASP A 279 -2.75 7.45 -14.41
N GLY A 280 -1.66 8.19 -14.61
CA GLY A 280 -1.65 9.63 -14.82
C GLY A 280 -1.72 10.48 -13.55
N ALA A 281 -1.82 9.86 -12.37
CA ALA A 281 -1.70 10.59 -11.11
C ALA A 281 -0.33 11.28 -11.02
N VAL A 282 -0.35 12.55 -10.56
CA VAL A 282 0.84 13.37 -10.37
C VAL A 282 0.96 13.76 -8.90
N LEU A 283 2.13 13.55 -8.31
CA LEU A 283 2.49 13.97 -6.97
C LEU A 283 3.56 15.05 -7.04
N ASP A 284 3.22 16.27 -6.65
CA ASP A 284 4.20 17.34 -6.44
C ASP A 284 4.64 17.31 -4.96
N LEU A 285 5.83 16.77 -4.72
CA LEU A 285 6.39 16.56 -3.38
C LEU A 285 7.32 17.72 -3.03
N THR A 286 7.15 18.25 -1.82
CA THR A 286 8.12 19.15 -1.20
C THR A 286 9.10 18.30 -0.42
N PRO A 287 10.40 18.25 -0.80
CA PRO A 287 11.39 17.47 -0.10
C PRO A 287 11.41 17.82 1.39
N ARG A 288 11.52 16.81 2.24
CA ARG A 288 11.80 17.03 3.67
C ARG A 288 13.10 17.82 3.84
N ALA A 289 13.18 18.58 4.94
CA ALA A 289 14.41 19.24 5.32
C ALA A 289 15.57 18.22 5.24
N PRO A 290 16.69 18.58 4.60
CA PRO A 290 17.76 17.63 4.34
C PRO A 290 18.27 17.03 5.65
N LEU A 291 18.47 15.70 5.69
CA LEU A 291 19.47 15.14 6.61
C LEU A 291 20.79 15.88 6.38
N PRO A 292 21.64 16.08 7.41
CA PRO A 292 22.83 16.93 7.32
C PRO A 292 23.58 16.70 6.00
N PRO A 293 23.77 17.75 5.18
CA PRO A 293 24.18 17.60 3.80
C PRO A 293 25.67 17.26 3.68
N VAL A 294 26.00 16.34 2.77
CA VAL A 294 27.16 16.57 1.89
C VAL A 294 26.75 17.73 0.98
N ARG A 295 27.59 18.78 0.97
CA ARG A 295 27.28 20.18 0.62
C ARG A 295 26.69 20.37 -0.80
N SER A 296 25.66 21.21 -0.93
CA SER A 296 25.64 22.42 -1.80
C SER A 296 24.28 23.16 -1.82
N PRO A 297 24.20 24.41 -2.35
CA PRO A 297 23.17 25.39 -2.02
C PRO A 297 22.03 25.61 -3.06
N ALA A 298 20.87 25.98 -2.50
CA ALA A 298 19.69 26.75 -2.96
C ALA A 298 19.21 26.76 -4.45
N PRO A 299 17.94 26.36 -4.72
CA PRO A 299 17.32 26.45 -6.05
C PRO A 299 16.50 27.74 -6.28
N THR A 300 16.25 28.10 -7.56
CA THR A 300 15.35 29.20 -7.96
C THR A 300 14.20 28.76 -8.87
N ALA A 301 13.04 29.38 -8.60
CA ALA A 301 11.77 29.61 -9.32
C ALA A 301 11.15 28.55 -10.27
N ARG A 302 9.92 28.16 -9.88
CA ARG A 302 8.98 27.22 -10.54
C ARG A 302 8.03 27.94 -11.52
N LEU A 303 7.52 27.20 -12.51
CA LEU A 303 6.36 27.59 -13.34
C LEU A 303 5.19 26.61 -13.14
N ALA A 304 3.97 27.14 -13.17
CA ALA A 304 2.74 26.49 -12.75
C ALA A 304 2.15 25.50 -13.78
N SER A 305 1.50 24.45 -13.28
CA SER A 305 0.86 23.37 -14.03
C SER A 305 -0.68 23.41 -13.85
N PRO A 306 -1.49 23.05 -14.87
CA PRO A 306 -2.92 22.84 -14.72
C PRO A 306 -3.24 21.34 -14.69
N ALA A 307 -3.53 20.78 -13.51
CA ALA A 307 -4.25 19.51 -13.32
C ALA A 307 -4.81 19.48 -11.88
N ALA A 308 -5.95 18.81 -11.70
CA ALA A 308 -6.64 18.77 -10.41
C ALA A 308 -5.75 18.12 -9.33
N PRO A 309 -5.60 18.74 -8.15
CA PRO A 309 -4.81 18.17 -7.06
C PRO A 309 -5.41 16.84 -6.61
N LEU A 310 -4.54 15.86 -6.33
CA LEU A 310 -4.90 14.77 -5.43
C LEU A 310 -5.39 15.37 -4.10
N PRO A 311 -6.38 14.75 -3.41
CA PRO A 311 -6.75 15.20 -2.08
C PRO A 311 -5.50 15.26 -1.20
N SER A 312 -5.34 16.40 -0.51
CA SER A 312 -4.23 16.66 0.40
C SER A 312 -4.05 15.49 1.37
N PRO A 313 -2.81 15.13 1.75
CA PRO A 313 -2.60 14.09 2.75
C PRO A 313 -3.40 14.41 4.02
N PRO A 314 -3.98 13.41 4.70
CA PRO A 314 -4.47 13.64 6.06
C PRO A 314 -3.34 14.25 6.90
N SER A 315 -3.68 15.32 7.61
CA SER A 315 -2.80 16.22 8.36
C SER A 315 -1.83 15.53 9.34
N THR A 316 -0.67 16.17 9.51
CA THR A 316 0.55 15.84 10.27
C THR A 316 0.42 15.85 11.81
N ALA A 317 -0.62 15.23 12.36
CA ALA A 317 -0.69 14.95 13.80
C ALA A 317 -0.38 13.46 14.04
N PRO A 318 0.21 13.04 15.19
CA PRO A 318 0.02 11.67 15.63
C PRO A 318 -1.48 11.37 15.55
N PRO A 319 -1.92 10.23 14.97
CA PRO A 319 -3.34 10.00 14.81
C PRO A 319 -3.98 10.21 16.18
N PRO A 320 -5.00 11.08 16.31
CA PRO A 320 -5.67 11.27 17.59
C PRO A 320 -6.10 9.89 18.10
N PRO A 321 -6.22 9.68 19.42
CA PRO A 321 -6.68 8.41 19.96
C PRO A 321 -7.90 7.95 19.17
N TYR A 322 -7.75 6.80 18.51
CA TYR A 322 -8.68 6.34 17.50
C TYR A 322 -9.23 4.99 17.92
N ARG A 323 -10.49 5.01 18.30
CA ARG A 323 -11.23 3.91 18.92
C ARG A 323 -12.16 3.33 17.90
N VAL A 324 -11.86 2.11 17.49
CA VAL A 324 -12.67 1.36 16.52
C VAL A 324 -13.32 0.21 17.26
N LEU A 325 -14.65 0.16 17.25
CA LEU A 325 -15.40 -1.01 17.67
C LEU A 325 -15.84 -1.80 16.45
N ILE A 326 -15.55 -3.10 16.44
CA ILE A 326 -15.95 -4.03 15.38
C ILE A 326 -16.88 -5.06 15.99
N THR A 327 -18.11 -5.10 15.50
CA THR A 327 -19.13 -6.09 15.87
C THR A 327 -19.43 -7.04 14.71
N GLY A 328 -19.95 -8.21 15.00
CA GLY A 328 -20.39 -9.15 13.97
C GLY A 328 -20.73 -10.52 14.53
N GLY A 329 -21.40 -11.33 13.72
CA GLY A 329 -21.74 -12.69 14.09
C GLY A 329 -20.51 -13.60 14.26
N ALA A 330 -20.73 -14.81 14.77
CA ALA A 330 -19.71 -15.86 14.79
C ALA A 330 -19.21 -16.15 13.35
N ARG A 331 -17.89 -16.31 13.20
CA ARG A 331 -17.23 -16.59 11.90
C ARG A 331 -17.49 -15.54 10.81
N SER A 332 -17.91 -14.33 11.18
CA SER A 332 -18.11 -13.22 10.24
C SER A 332 -16.82 -12.65 9.66
N GLY A 333 -15.67 -12.87 10.30
CA GLY A 333 -14.38 -12.27 9.92
C GLY A 333 -13.99 -11.04 10.75
N LYS A 334 -14.72 -10.73 11.84
CA LYS A 334 -14.46 -9.56 12.71
C LYS A 334 -13.03 -9.48 13.27
N SER A 335 -12.44 -10.58 13.74
CA SER A 335 -11.04 -10.57 14.22
C SER A 335 -10.05 -10.30 13.08
N ALA A 336 -10.26 -10.88 11.90
CA ALA A 336 -9.41 -10.62 10.74
C ALA A 336 -9.48 -9.16 10.27
N GLU A 337 -10.68 -8.55 10.31
CA GLU A 337 -10.82 -7.11 10.04
C GLU A 337 -10.13 -6.25 11.10
N ALA A 338 -10.16 -6.64 12.38
CA ALA A 338 -9.43 -5.95 13.44
C ALA A 338 -7.92 -6.04 13.24
N GLU A 339 -7.43 -7.23 12.90
CA GLU A 339 -6.01 -7.50 12.62
C GLU A 339 -5.52 -6.63 11.45
N ARG A 340 -6.24 -6.64 10.32
CA ARG A 340 -5.91 -5.85 9.11
C ARG A 340 -5.71 -4.36 9.40
N ARG A 341 -6.47 -3.79 10.34
CA ARG A 341 -6.35 -2.36 10.70
C ARG A 341 -5.01 -2.00 11.32
N LEU A 342 -4.31 -2.99 11.88
CA LEU A 342 -3.08 -2.80 12.64
C LEU A 342 -1.87 -3.51 12.02
N LEU A 343 -2.03 -4.23 10.90
CA LEU A 343 -0.93 -5.01 10.28
C LEU A 343 0.29 -4.16 9.91
N ALA A 344 0.07 -2.91 9.46
CA ALA A 344 1.15 -2.01 9.09
C ALA A 344 1.76 -1.25 10.31
N GLU A 345 1.31 -1.51 11.53
CA GLU A 345 1.90 -0.91 12.73
C GLU A 345 3.23 -1.59 13.08
N PRO A 346 4.26 -0.84 13.48
CA PRO A 346 5.57 -1.40 13.79
C PRO A 346 5.52 -2.36 14.99
N ALA A 347 4.57 -2.14 15.92
CA ALA A 347 4.31 -2.98 17.09
C ALA A 347 2.83 -2.88 17.49
N VAL A 348 2.25 -3.95 18.04
CA VAL A 348 0.86 -4.02 18.53
C VAL A 348 0.80 -4.86 19.81
N VAL A 349 -0.07 -4.48 20.74
CA VAL A 349 -0.45 -5.34 21.87
C VAL A 349 -1.79 -6.01 21.57
N TYR A 350 -1.76 -7.33 21.41
CA TYR A 350 -2.93 -8.17 21.21
C TYR A 350 -3.45 -8.64 22.56
N VAL A 351 -4.67 -8.27 22.93
CA VAL A 351 -5.32 -8.69 24.18
C VAL A 351 -6.36 -9.75 23.88
N ALA A 352 -6.11 -10.97 24.36
CA ALA A 352 -7.08 -12.04 24.34
C ALA A 352 -7.77 -12.13 25.71
N THR A 353 -9.10 -12.06 25.70
CA THR A 353 -9.95 -12.13 26.89
C THR A 353 -10.56 -13.52 27.08
N SER A 354 -10.02 -14.49 26.35
CA SER A 354 -10.48 -15.87 26.32
C SER A 354 -9.95 -16.66 27.51
N ALA A 355 -10.70 -17.66 27.98
CA ALA A 355 -10.15 -18.65 28.92
C ALA A 355 -8.90 -19.32 28.32
N PRO A 356 -7.90 -19.71 29.15
CA PRO A 356 -6.71 -20.40 28.65
C PRO A 356 -7.09 -21.72 27.96
N PRO A 357 -6.18 -22.28 27.13
CA PRO A 357 -6.40 -23.59 26.52
C PRO A 357 -6.71 -24.65 27.58
N ASP A 358 -7.77 -25.42 27.35
CA ASP A 358 -8.18 -26.52 28.21
C ASP A 358 -7.83 -27.85 27.51
N PRO A 359 -7.02 -28.73 28.12
CA PRO A 359 -6.71 -30.05 27.56
C PRO A 359 -7.94 -30.93 27.30
N THR A 360 -9.07 -30.62 27.92
CA THR A 360 -10.35 -31.33 27.74
C THR A 360 -11.20 -30.77 26.60
N ASP A 361 -10.86 -29.59 26.06
CA ASP A 361 -11.48 -28.98 24.88
C ASP A 361 -10.43 -28.78 23.76
N ALA A 362 -10.23 -29.83 22.98
CA ALA A 362 -9.30 -29.85 21.86
C ALA A 362 -9.69 -28.86 20.75
N GLU A 363 -10.99 -28.60 20.54
CA GLU A 363 -11.47 -27.64 19.54
C GLU A 363 -11.08 -26.21 19.95
N TRP A 364 -11.33 -25.85 21.21
CA TRP A 364 -10.95 -24.56 21.78
C TRP A 364 -9.43 -24.33 21.74
N SER A 365 -8.66 -25.34 22.14
CA SER A 365 -7.21 -25.30 22.11
C SER A 365 -6.66 -25.10 20.69
N ALA A 366 -7.21 -25.81 19.70
CA ALA A 366 -6.84 -25.64 18.29
C ALA A 366 -7.18 -24.24 17.75
N ARG A 367 -8.32 -23.67 18.17
CA ARG A 367 -8.72 -22.31 17.80
C ARG A 367 -7.77 -21.25 18.37
N ILE A 368 -7.33 -21.41 19.62
CA ILE A 368 -6.33 -20.51 20.21
C ILE A 368 -5.00 -20.62 19.45
N ALA A 369 -4.55 -21.84 19.13
CA ALA A 369 -3.31 -22.06 18.39
C ALA A 369 -3.34 -21.38 17.00
N ALA A 370 -4.36 -21.66 16.19
CA ALA A 370 -4.53 -21.05 14.87
C ALA A 370 -4.65 -19.52 14.94
N HIS A 371 -5.16 -18.98 16.04
CA HIS A 371 -5.25 -17.55 16.23
C HIS A 371 -3.93 -16.92 16.68
N ARG A 372 -3.09 -17.62 17.43
CA ARG A 372 -1.72 -17.20 17.76
C ARG A 372 -0.80 -17.26 16.53
N GLU A 373 -0.89 -18.32 15.73
CA GLU A 373 -0.05 -18.53 14.54
C GLU A 373 -0.26 -17.45 13.46
N ARG A 374 -1.47 -16.89 13.35
CA ARG A 374 -1.79 -15.85 12.36
C ARG A 374 -1.25 -14.46 12.71
N ARG A 375 -0.76 -14.25 13.94
CA ARG A 375 -0.33 -12.92 14.38
C ARG A 375 1.10 -12.64 13.90
N PRO A 376 1.38 -11.42 13.42
CA PRO A 376 2.75 -11.02 13.11
C PRO A 376 3.68 -11.21 14.32
N ALA A 377 4.90 -11.70 14.09
CA ALA A 377 5.88 -11.97 15.16
C ALA A 377 6.26 -10.71 15.98
N ALA A 378 6.08 -9.52 15.40
CA ALA A 378 6.31 -8.25 16.07
C ALA A 378 5.22 -7.87 17.10
N TRP A 379 4.11 -8.62 17.15
CA TRP A 379 3.00 -8.34 18.07
C TRP A 379 3.21 -9.03 19.42
N THR A 380 2.92 -8.31 20.50
CA THR A 380 2.95 -8.89 21.85
C THR A 380 1.55 -9.35 22.24
N THR A 381 1.39 -10.60 22.68
CA THR A 381 0.12 -11.12 23.17
C THR A 381 0.04 -11.00 24.70
N VAL A 382 -1.09 -10.50 25.21
CA VAL A 382 -1.43 -10.45 26.64
C VAL A 382 -2.77 -11.14 26.84
N GLU A 383 -2.81 -12.14 27.72
CA GLU A 383 -4.05 -12.84 28.11
C GLU A 383 -4.51 -12.29 29.45
N THR A 384 -5.61 -11.53 29.45
CA THR A 384 -6.10 -10.88 30.66
C THR A 384 -7.58 -10.49 30.54
N LEU A 385 -8.26 -10.46 31.67
CA LEU A 385 -9.56 -9.80 31.80
C LEU A 385 -9.41 -8.36 32.31
N ASP A 386 -8.25 -7.93 32.79
CA ASP A 386 -8.00 -6.59 33.33
C ASP A 386 -7.57 -5.61 32.22
N LEU A 387 -8.57 -5.11 31.48
CA LEU A 387 -8.38 -4.25 30.31
C LEU A 387 -8.05 -2.79 30.68
N VAL A 388 -8.47 -2.33 31.86
CA VAL A 388 -8.43 -0.91 32.24
C VAL A 388 -6.99 -0.37 32.33
N PRO A 389 -6.02 -1.05 32.97
CA PRO A 389 -4.63 -0.59 33.00
C PRO A 389 -4.00 -0.48 31.61
N LEU A 390 -4.34 -1.40 30.70
CA LEU A 390 -3.83 -1.40 29.32
C LEU A 390 -4.36 -0.22 28.50
N LEU A 391 -5.61 0.19 28.74
CA LEU A 391 -6.24 1.34 28.08
C LEU A 391 -5.76 2.67 28.64
N ARG A 392 -5.50 2.76 29.96
CA ARG A 392 -5.06 4.00 30.62
C ARG A 392 -3.57 4.30 30.43
N SER A 393 -2.73 3.27 30.31
CA SER A 393 -1.29 3.44 30.16
C SER A 393 -0.93 3.78 28.71
N PRO A 394 0.06 4.66 28.45
CA PRO A 394 0.57 4.86 27.11
C PRO A 394 1.26 3.58 26.58
N GLY A 395 1.27 3.39 25.27
CA GLY A 395 1.91 2.24 24.63
C GLY A 395 1.56 2.10 23.16
N PRO A 396 2.00 1.00 22.51
CA PRO A 396 1.67 0.69 21.11
C PRO A 396 0.16 0.63 20.87
N PRO A 397 -0.35 0.56 19.63
CA PRO A 397 -1.75 0.24 19.38
C PRO A 397 -2.23 -1.04 20.11
N LEU A 398 -3.50 -1.06 20.51
CA LEU A 398 -4.12 -2.17 21.24
C LEU A 398 -5.21 -2.83 20.39
N LEU A 399 -5.16 -4.15 20.26
CA LEU A 399 -6.24 -4.95 19.70
C LEU A 399 -6.88 -5.75 20.84
N VAL A 400 -8.12 -5.46 21.21
CA VAL A 400 -8.87 -6.23 22.21
C VAL A 400 -9.80 -7.20 21.48
N ASP A 401 -9.50 -8.50 21.52
CA ASP A 401 -10.37 -9.52 20.94
C ASP A 401 -11.12 -10.31 22.02
N GLY A 402 -12.44 -10.29 21.92
CA GLY A 402 -13.34 -11.06 22.77
C GLY A 402 -14.08 -10.26 23.85
N ILE A 403 -14.56 -9.04 23.58
CA ILE A 403 -15.45 -8.36 24.55
C ILE A 403 -16.64 -9.25 24.99
N GLY A 404 -17.15 -10.09 24.09
CA GLY A 404 -18.14 -11.12 24.43
C GLY A 404 -17.63 -12.17 25.43
N LEU A 405 -16.40 -12.65 25.28
CA LEU A 405 -15.78 -13.59 26.22
C LEU A 405 -15.50 -12.93 27.58
N TRP A 406 -15.11 -11.65 27.57
CA TRP A 406 -14.95 -10.86 28.78
C TRP A 406 -16.26 -10.73 29.57
N VAL A 407 -17.38 -10.45 28.89
CA VAL A 407 -18.71 -10.41 29.54
C VAL A 407 -19.10 -11.80 30.05
N ALA A 408 -18.85 -12.85 29.27
CA ALA A 408 -19.17 -14.23 29.68
C ALA A 408 -18.44 -14.62 30.96
N ALA A 409 -17.18 -14.22 31.12
CA ALA A 409 -16.37 -14.53 32.30
C ALA A 409 -16.86 -13.85 33.60
N LEU A 410 -17.61 -12.75 33.49
CA LEU A 410 -18.11 -11.97 34.64
C LEU A 410 -19.63 -12.14 34.84
N LEU A 411 -20.29 -13.00 34.05
CA LEU A 411 -21.75 -13.06 33.97
C LEU A 411 -22.45 -13.51 35.26
N ASP A 412 -21.74 -14.26 36.10
CA ASP A 412 -22.28 -14.82 37.35
C ASP A 412 -22.39 -13.79 38.47
N ASP A 413 -21.66 -12.66 38.39
CA ASP A 413 -21.78 -11.52 39.32
C ASP A 413 -22.21 -10.24 38.56
N PRO A 414 -23.53 -9.95 38.50
CA PRO A 414 -24.03 -8.76 37.82
C PRO A 414 -23.54 -7.42 38.39
N ALA A 415 -23.22 -7.37 39.68
CA ALA A 415 -22.76 -6.13 40.32
C ALA A 415 -21.30 -5.85 39.93
N GLU A 416 -20.45 -6.89 39.93
CA GLU A 416 -19.10 -6.80 39.43
C GLU A 416 -19.07 -6.43 37.94
N LEU A 417 -19.85 -7.14 37.11
CA LEU A 417 -19.93 -6.87 35.67
C LEU A 417 -20.33 -5.41 35.39
N ALA A 418 -21.34 -4.88 36.10
CA ALA A 418 -21.77 -3.48 35.92
C ALA A 418 -20.67 -2.48 36.31
N SER A 419 -19.99 -2.71 37.45
CA SER A 419 -18.88 -1.86 37.90
C SER A 419 -17.73 -1.87 36.89
N ARG A 420 -17.32 -3.07 36.47
CA ARG A 420 -16.20 -3.25 35.54
C ARG A 420 -16.50 -2.76 34.13
N ALA A 421 -17.74 -2.89 33.66
CA ALA A 421 -18.18 -2.34 32.38
C ALA A 421 -18.08 -0.80 32.40
N SER A 422 -18.53 -0.17 33.48
CA SER A 422 -18.45 1.29 33.66
C SER A 422 -16.99 1.78 33.62
N GLU A 423 -16.09 1.09 34.33
CA GLU A 423 -14.66 1.42 34.32
C GLU A 423 -14.00 1.20 32.96
N LEU A 424 -14.38 0.13 32.24
CA LEU A 424 -13.90 -0.16 30.90
C LEU A 424 -14.31 0.94 29.91
N VAL A 425 -15.58 1.35 29.93
CA VAL A 425 -16.09 2.43 29.07
C VAL A 425 -15.39 3.74 29.37
N GLU A 426 -15.12 4.05 30.64
CA GLU A 426 -14.39 5.27 31.00
C GLU A 426 -12.92 5.22 30.54
N ALA A 427 -12.25 4.07 30.73
CA ALA A 427 -10.91 3.88 30.22
C ALA A 427 -10.86 3.96 28.68
N TRP A 428 -11.87 3.44 27.99
CA TRP A 428 -12.03 3.56 26.54
C TRP A 428 -12.22 5.02 26.09
N ARG A 429 -13.03 5.82 26.81
CA ARG A 429 -13.23 7.25 26.52
C ARG A 429 -11.95 8.07 26.60
N HIS A 430 -11.05 7.71 27.50
CA HIS A 430 -9.84 8.49 27.81
C HIS A 430 -8.52 7.85 27.37
N THR A 431 -8.55 6.73 26.67
CA THR A 431 -7.32 6.10 26.18
C THR A 431 -6.60 7.02 25.20
N ALA A 432 -5.28 7.15 25.37
CA ALA A 432 -4.40 7.84 24.44
C ALA A 432 -3.89 6.90 23.33
N ARG A 433 -4.19 5.60 23.42
CA ARG A 433 -3.75 4.60 22.45
C ARG A 433 -4.71 4.57 21.26
N ARG A 434 -4.20 4.19 20.09
CA ARG A 434 -5.05 3.64 19.02
C ARG A 434 -5.58 2.29 19.51
N VAL A 435 -6.90 2.09 19.51
CA VAL A 435 -7.52 0.85 20.01
C VAL A 435 -8.56 0.32 19.03
N VAL A 436 -8.46 -0.97 18.73
CA VAL A 436 -9.46 -1.73 17.97
C VAL A 436 -10.03 -2.82 18.87
N ALA A 437 -11.34 -2.84 19.09
CA ALA A 437 -12.00 -3.87 19.89
C ALA A 437 -12.96 -4.72 19.04
N VAL A 438 -12.99 -6.01 19.32
CA VAL A 438 -13.86 -6.99 18.69
C VAL A 438 -14.90 -7.46 19.69
N THR A 439 -16.17 -7.39 19.28
CA THR A 439 -17.31 -7.85 20.05
C THR A 439 -18.27 -8.68 19.19
N ASP A 440 -19.08 -9.50 19.83
CA ASP A 440 -20.10 -10.30 19.16
C ASP A 440 -21.38 -9.49 18.96
N GLU A 441 -22.00 -9.66 17.79
CA GLU A 441 -23.39 -9.24 17.56
C GLU A 441 -24.30 -10.41 17.94
N VAL A 442 -25.03 -10.25 19.05
CA VAL A 442 -25.92 -11.28 19.62
C VAL A 442 -27.39 -10.83 19.67
N GLY A 443 -27.65 -9.58 19.32
CA GLY A 443 -28.97 -8.96 19.37
C GLY A 443 -29.85 -9.24 18.15
N SER A 444 -29.25 -9.55 16.99
CA SER A 444 -30.01 -9.86 15.75
C SER A 444 -30.53 -11.29 15.67
N GLY A 445 -30.25 -12.13 16.68
CA GLY A 445 -30.69 -13.52 16.77
C GLY A 445 -32.02 -13.72 17.53
N VAL A 446 -32.41 -14.98 17.69
CA VAL A 446 -33.57 -15.33 18.55
C VAL A 446 -33.28 -15.04 20.03
N VAL A 447 -34.34 -14.77 20.80
CA VAL A 447 -34.22 -14.65 22.26
C VAL A 447 -33.72 -15.98 22.84
N PRO A 448 -32.63 -16.01 23.62
CA PRO A 448 -32.14 -17.25 24.20
C PRO A 448 -33.18 -17.90 25.14
N GLU A 449 -33.29 -19.23 25.08
CA GLU A 449 -34.21 -20.01 25.91
C GLU A 449 -33.82 -19.97 27.39
N THR A 450 -32.51 -19.90 27.67
CA THR A 450 -31.98 -19.92 29.04
C THR A 450 -31.92 -18.53 29.66
N ALA A 451 -32.10 -18.46 30.99
CA ALA A 451 -31.97 -17.20 31.73
C ALA A 451 -30.55 -16.61 31.62
N ALA A 452 -29.52 -17.47 31.68
CA ALA A 452 -28.13 -17.05 31.49
C ALA A 452 -27.89 -16.46 30.10
N GLY A 453 -28.43 -17.08 29.04
CA GLY A 453 -28.32 -16.55 27.68
C GLY A 453 -28.99 -15.19 27.51
N ARG A 454 -30.17 -14.98 28.10
CA ARG A 454 -30.82 -13.65 28.09
C ARG A 454 -29.99 -12.59 28.80
N ARG A 455 -29.49 -12.91 30.01
CA ARG A 455 -28.58 -12.00 30.75
C ARG A 455 -27.34 -11.65 29.95
N PHE A 456 -26.70 -12.64 29.33
CA PHE A 456 -25.51 -12.43 28.49
C PHE A 456 -25.80 -11.50 27.31
N ARG A 457 -26.87 -11.80 26.56
CA ARG A 457 -27.29 -10.99 25.41
C ARG A 457 -27.57 -9.54 25.81
N ASP A 458 -28.33 -9.34 26.87
CA ASP A 458 -28.74 -8.00 27.30
C ASP A 458 -27.54 -7.21 27.85
N ALA A 459 -26.66 -7.84 28.64
CA ALA A 459 -25.44 -7.22 29.15
C ALA A 459 -24.44 -6.85 28.04
N LEU A 460 -24.17 -7.78 27.11
CA LEU A 460 -23.28 -7.51 25.98
C LEU A 460 -23.85 -6.44 25.05
N GLY A 461 -25.17 -6.45 24.82
CA GLY A 461 -25.85 -5.42 24.03
C GLY A 461 -25.70 -4.02 24.62
N LEU A 462 -25.89 -3.88 25.94
CA LEU A 462 -25.70 -2.60 26.65
C LEU A 462 -24.24 -2.13 26.56
N LEU A 463 -23.27 -2.99 26.87
CA LEU A 463 -21.85 -2.65 26.79
C LEU A 463 -21.43 -2.28 25.36
N ASN A 464 -21.91 -3.01 24.35
CA ASN A 464 -21.64 -2.69 22.95
C ASN A 464 -22.16 -1.30 22.58
N ALA A 465 -23.36 -0.91 23.04
CA ALA A 465 -23.91 0.41 22.78
C ALA A 465 -23.09 1.52 23.46
N GLU A 466 -22.64 1.30 24.69
CA GLU A 466 -21.82 2.28 25.43
C GLU A 466 -20.43 2.46 24.81
N LEU A 467 -19.75 1.36 24.45
CA LEU A 467 -18.47 1.40 23.73
C LEU A 467 -18.64 2.06 22.36
N ALA A 468 -19.68 1.70 21.61
CA ALA A 468 -19.96 2.29 20.30
C ALA A 468 -20.16 3.81 20.38
N ALA A 469 -20.88 4.29 21.39
CA ALA A 469 -21.08 5.71 21.64
C ALA A 469 -19.77 6.44 22.02
N ALA A 470 -18.81 5.73 22.63
CA ALA A 470 -17.49 6.24 23.00
C ALA A 470 -16.40 5.98 21.94
N SER A 471 -16.73 5.35 20.82
CA SER A 471 -15.81 5.07 19.71
C SER A 471 -15.81 6.20 18.68
N ASP A 472 -14.75 6.29 17.90
CA ASP A 472 -14.65 7.15 16.72
C ASP A 472 -15.22 6.45 15.48
N GLU A 473 -15.09 5.12 15.42
CA GLU A 473 -15.70 4.28 14.39
C GLU A 473 -16.39 3.05 14.96
N VAL A 474 -17.51 2.69 14.33
CA VAL A 474 -18.19 1.42 14.59
C VAL A 474 -18.42 0.71 13.26
N TRP A 475 -18.01 -0.55 13.20
CA TRP A 475 -18.11 -1.40 12.02
C TRP A 475 -18.86 -2.68 12.36
N GLN A 476 -19.68 -3.15 11.43
CA GLN A 476 -20.26 -4.48 11.45
C GLN A 476 -19.59 -5.33 10.39
N VAL A 477 -19.17 -6.54 10.72
CA VAL A 477 -18.67 -7.50 9.73
C VAL A 477 -19.72 -8.58 9.47
N VAL A 478 -20.04 -8.76 8.19
CA VAL A 478 -20.99 -9.78 7.70
C VAL A 478 -20.37 -10.47 6.50
N ALA A 479 -20.27 -11.80 6.54
CA ALA A 479 -19.69 -12.60 5.45
C ALA A 479 -18.29 -12.14 4.98
N GLY A 480 -17.45 -11.66 5.91
CA GLY A 480 -16.11 -11.13 5.63
C GLY A 480 -16.09 -9.67 5.17
N THR A 481 -17.25 -9.07 4.90
CA THR A 481 -17.38 -7.67 4.46
C THR A 481 -17.56 -6.75 5.65
N ALA A 482 -16.70 -5.73 5.74
CA ALA A 482 -16.79 -4.70 6.77
C ALA A 482 -17.73 -3.58 6.31
N VAL A 483 -18.80 -3.35 7.05
CA VAL A 483 -19.79 -2.29 6.83
C VAL A 483 -19.64 -1.24 7.92
N ARG A 484 -19.46 0.00 7.52
CA ARG A 484 -19.37 1.12 8.46
C ARG A 484 -20.78 1.49 8.96
N LEU A 485 -21.00 1.49 10.28
CA LEU A 485 -22.30 1.82 10.85
C LEU A 485 -22.51 3.34 11.06
N ARG A 486 -21.43 4.12 11.14
CA ARG A 486 -21.48 5.59 11.22
C ARG A 486 -20.75 6.22 10.03
N PRO A 487 -21.42 6.91 9.10
CA PRO A 487 -20.77 7.55 7.95
C PRO A 487 -19.81 8.68 8.37
N ARG A 488 -18.81 9.01 7.55
CA ARG A 488 -18.05 10.28 7.66
C ARG A 488 -18.73 11.34 6.81
N ASP A 489 -18.68 12.60 7.25
CA ASP A 489 -19.20 13.75 6.48
C ASP A 489 -18.63 13.85 5.05
N ALA A 490 -17.44 13.29 4.80
CA ALA A 490 -16.82 13.23 3.47
C ALA A 490 -17.45 12.18 2.52
N ASP A 491 -18.11 11.14 3.03
CA ASP A 491 -18.73 10.09 2.21
C ASP A 491 -20.04 10.60 1.54
N ALA A 492 -20.62 11.69 2.04
CA ALA A 492 -21.82 12.31 1.47
C ALA A 492 -21.57 13.10 0.17
N ALA A 493 -20.31 13.40 -0.16
CA ALA A 493 -19.95 14.25 -1.31
C ALA A 493 -19.76 13.48 -2.64
N VAL A 494 -19.75 12.13 -2.63
CA VAL A 494 -19.35 11.31 -3.79
C VAL A 494 -20.53 10.85 -4.66
N HIS A 495 -21.77 11.25 -4.37
CA HIS A 495 -22.89 11.04 -5.29
C HIS A 495 -23.24 12.30 -6.10
N PRO A 496 -22.66 12.53 -7.28
CA PRO A 496 -23.34 13.33 -8.28
C PRO A 496 -24.42 12.46 -8.94
N SER A 497 -25.68 12.73 -8.61
CA SER A 497 -26.80 12.26 -9.42
C SER A 497 -26.62 12.78 -10.85
N LYS A 498 -26.30 11.91 -11.81
CA LYS A 498 -26.41 12.20 -13.23
C LYS A 498 -27.19 11.10 -13.94
N PHE A 499 -28.50 11.07 -13.72
CA PHE A 499 -29.40 10.63 -14.78
C PHE A 499 -29.61 11.81 -15.73
N VAL A 500 -28.81 11.86 -16.79
CA VAL A 500 -29.14 12.67 -17.98
C VAL A 500 -29.74 11.71 -19.00
N HIS A 501 -31.07 11.74 -19.14
CA HIS A 501 -31.73 11.08 -20.25
C HIS A 501 -31.30 11.75 -21.57
N PRO A 502 -30.95 10.99 -22.63
CA PRO A 502 -30.77 11.57 -23.95
C PRO A 502 -32.13 11.98 -24.51
N SER A 503 -32.31 13.27 -24.73
CA SER A 503 -33.43 13.84 -25.48
C SER A 503 -33.42 13.29 -26.91
N LYS A 504 -34.50 12.60 -27.30
CA LYS A 504 -34.73 12.19 -28.70
C LYS A 504 -34.88 13.43 -29.58
N SER A 505 -33.93 13.65 -30.48
CA SER A 505 -34.10 14.54 -31.63
C SER A 505 -34.97 13.84 -32.68
N VAL A 506 -36.21 14.27 -32.82
CA VAL A 506 -37.09 13.89 -33.93
C VAL A 506 -36.77 14.79 -35.13
N HIS A 507 -36.35 14.20 -36.24
CA HIS A 507 -36.25 14.87 -37.53
C HIS A 507 -37.64 15.19 -38.10
N PRO A 508 -37.85 16.34 -38.76
CA PRO A 508 -39.06 16.54 -39.55
C PRO A 508 -38.87 15.94 -40.94
N SER A 509 -39.64 14.90 -41.28
CA SER A 509 -39.81 14.48 -42.67
C SER A 509 -40.88 15.32 -43.34
N LYS A 510 -40.56 15.83 -44.52
CA LYS A 510 -41.46 16.46 -45.48
C LYS A 510 -42.52 15.45 -45.95
N SER A 511 -43.78 15.85 -45.93
CA SER A 511 -44.78 15.74 -47.01
C SER A 511 -46.12 16.27 -46.51
#